data_AF-A0A329B3P2-F1
#
_entry.id   AF-A0A329B3P2-F1
#
_cell.length_a   1.000
_cell.length_b   1.000
_cell.length_c   1.000
_cell.angle_alpha   90.00
_cell.angle_beta   90.00
_cell.angle_gamma   90.00
#
_symmetry.space_group_name_H-M   'P 1'
#
loop_
_entity.id
_entity.type
_entity.pdbx_description
1 polymer ?
#
loop_
_entity_poly.entity_id
_entity_poly.type
_entity_poly.pdbx_seq_one_letter_code
_entity_poly.pdbx_strand_id
1 'polypeptide(L)'
;MNAFAAKCIAVGVALLALYGGYRYVTALHEALVTAQKQAADARQGTADRDAIIKRLLTDADDKANQQRKLDADHSAIDSKLAGIRAEIRRYNDESAAFRAWAAGDLPADVVRMHASPAITGAADYLARVPGGNALHAAGDGTDD
;
A
#
# COMPACT_ATOMS: atom_id res chain seq x y z
N MET A 1 27.23 -60.98 77.16
CA MET A 1 27.28 -59.72 76.38
C MET A 1 26.57 -58.65 77.19
N ASN A 2 27.28 -57.61 77.61
CA ASN A 2 26.80 -56.68 78.65
C ASN A 2 25.72 -55.75 78.09
N ALA A 3 24.60 -55.60 78.81
CA ALA A 3 23.46 -54.76 78.43
C ALA A 3 23.85 -53.31 78.07
N PHE A 4 24.98 -52.83 78.58
CA PHE A 4 25.57 -51.54 78.23
C PHE A 4 25.99 -51.46 76.75
N ALA A 5 26.63 -52.50 76.21
CA ALA A 5 27.04 -52.54 74.81
C ALA A 5 25.82 -52.53 73.86
N ALA A 6 24.75 -53.23 74.23
CA ALA A 6 23.51 -53.23 73.45
C ALA A 6 22.85 -51.84 73.40
N LYS A 7 22.85 -51.10 74.52
CA LYS A 7 22.33 -49.73 74.57
C LYS A 7 23.17 -48.75 73.75
N CYS A 8 24.50 -48.85 73.79
CA CYS A 8 25.39 -48.02 72.98
C CYS A 8 25.16 -48.24 71.47
N ILE A 9 24.98 -49.49 71.05
CA ILE A 9 24.67 -49.82 69.65
C ILE A 9 23.31 -49.22 69.25
N ALA A 10 22.28 -49.37 70.08
CA ALA A 10 20.96 -48.82 69.79
C ALA A 10 20.98 -47.29 69.62
N VAL A 11 21.72 -46.57 70.48
CA VAL A 11 21.90 -45.13 70.35
C VAL A 11 22.66 -44.76 69.08
N GLY A 12 23.72 -45.50 68.75
CA GLY A 12 24.48 -45.28 67.50
C GLY A 12 23.60 -45.44 66.26
N VAL A 13 22.75 -46.47 66.22
CA VAL A 13 21.80 -46.69 65.11
C VAL A 13 20.76 -45.57 65.04
N ALA A 14 20.24 -45.12 66.18
CA ALA A 14 19.27 -44.02 66.23
C ALA A 14 19.88 -42.71 65.70
N LEU A 15 21.13 -42.41 66.07
CA LEU A 15 21.83 -41.22 65.56
C LEU A 15 22.09 -41.30 64.05
N LEU A 16 22.45 -42.47 63.53
CA LEU A 16 22.62 -42.67 62.08
C LEU A 16 21.30 -42.51 61.32
N ALA A 17 20.19 -43.00 61.86
CA ALA A 17 18.87 -42.83 61.26
C ALA A 17 18.45 -41.34 61.22
N LEU A 18 18.69 -40.60 62.30
CA LEU A 18 18.44 -39.16 62.35
C LEU A 18 19.33 -38.38 61.36
N TYR A 19 20.61 -38.74 61.27
CA TYR A 19 21.54 -38.12 60.33
C TYR A 19 21.13 -38.41 58.87
N GLY A 20 20.74 -39.64 58.56
CA GLY A 20 20.22 -40.02 57.24
C GLY A 20 18.94 -39.26 56.88
N GLY A 21 18.01 -39.15 57.83
CA GLY A 21 16.79 -38.36 57.67
C GLY A 21 17.06 -36.88 57.44
N TYR A 22 17.97 -36.28 58.22
CA TYR A 22 18.41 -34.90 58.03
C TYR A 22 19.00 -34.69 56.64
N ARG A 23 19.93 -35.56 56.22
CA ARG A 23 20.55 -35.50 54.88
C ARG A 23 19.51 -35.62 53.77
N TYR A 24 18.55 -36.54 53.91
CA TYR A 24 17.48 -36.71 52.93
C TYR A 24 16.60 -35.46 52.81
N VAL A 25 16.18 -34.87 53.94
CA VAL A 25 15.37 -33.64 53.93
C VAL A 25 16.15 -32.47 53.32
N THR A 26 17.45 -32.33 53.63
CA THR A 26 18.28 -31.28 53.02
C THR A 26 18.41 -31.45 51.51
N ALA A 27 18.67 -32.67 51.03
CA ALA A 27 18.76 -32.96 49.61
C ALA A 27 17.43 -32.72 48.87
N LEU A 28 16.31 -33.08 49.50
CA LEU A 28 14.99 -32.84 48.94
C LEU A 28 14.68 -31.34 48.85
N HIS A 29 15.06 -30.57 49.88
CA HIS A 29 14.89 -29.11 49.87
C HIS A 29 15.72 -28.44 48.77
N GLU A 30 16.99 -28.84 48.61
CA GLU A 30 17.86 -28.35 47.52
C GLU A 30 17.29 -28.69 46.13
N ALA A 31 16.76 -29.90 45.96
CA ALA A 31 16.12 -30.31 44.70
C ALA A 31 14.87 -29.46 44.39
N LEU A 32 14.04 -29.17 45.40
CA LEU A 32 12.87 -28.32 45.24
C LEU A 32 13.23 -26.87 44.90
N VAL A 33 14.24 -26.30 45.56
CA VAL A 33 14.73 -24.94 45.26
C VAL A 33 15.27 -24.88 43.83
N THR A 34 16.03 -25.89 43.42
CA THR A 34 16.57 -25.97 42.06
C THR A 34 15.46 -26.10 41.01
N ALA A 35 14.48 -26.96 41.24
CA ALA A 35 13.33 -27.14 40.35
C ALA A 35 12.48 -25.85 40.26
N GLN A 36 12.25 -25.17 41.38
CA GLN A 36 11.55 -23.88 41.38
C GLN A 36 12.31 -22.82 40.59
N LYS A 37 13.64 -22.75 40.76
CA LYS A 37 14.48 -21.82 40.01
C LYS A 37 14.43 -22.10 38.51
N GLN A 38 14.58 -23.36 38.10
CA GLN A 38 14.47 -23.75 36.69
C GLN A 38 13.09 -23.42 36.11
N ALA A 39 12.01 -23.64 36.87
CA ALA A 39 10.67 -23.28 36.43
C ALA A 39 10.49 -21.76 36.30
N ALA A 40 11.07 -20.98 37.22
CA ALA A 40 11.06 -19.51 37.14
C ALA A 40 11.86 -19.02 35.92
N ASP A 41 13.07 -19.54 35.71
CA ASP A 41 13.93 -19.20 34.57
C ASP A 41 13.26 -19.58 33.24
N ALA A 42 12.60 -20.74 33.16
CA ALA A 42 11.86 -21.16 31.97
C ALA A 42 10.64 -20.27 31.70
N ARG A 43 9.90 -19.86 32.75
CA ARG A 43 8.78 -18.90 32.62
C ARG A 43 9.28 -17.54 32.16
N GLN A 44 10.38 -17.05 32.73
CA GLN A 44 10.99 -15.79 32.31
C GLN A 44 11.44 -15.86 30.85
N GLY A 45 12.14 -16.93 30.46
CA GLY A 45 12.57 -17.12 29.09
C GLY A 45 11.40 -17.23 28.10
N THR A 46 10.25 -17.77 28.52
CA THR A 46 9.03 -17.79 27.71
C THR A 46 8.42 -16.39 27.59
N ALA A 47 8.31 -15.65 28.70
CA ALA A 47 7.80 -14.29 28.71
C ALA A 47 8.65 -13.34 27.85
N ASP A 48 9.98 -13.47 27.91
CA ASP A 48 10.90 -12.69 27.09
C ASP A 48 10.71 -12.99 25.60
N ARG A 49 10.55 -14.28 25.24
CA ARG A 49 10.25 -14.69 23.86
C ARG A 49 8.90 -14.16 23.39
N ASP A 50 7.87 -14.23 24.22
CA ASP A 50 6.54 -13.71 23.88
C ASP A 50 6.57 -12.20 23.67
N ALA A 51 7.34 -11.46 24.47
CA ALA A 51 7.55 -10.03 24.29
C ALA A 51 8.25 -9.71 22.95
N ILE A 52 9.27 -10.50 22.59
CA ILE A 52 9.95 -10.37 21.29
C ILE A 52 9.00 -10.69 20.13
N ILE A 53 8.23 -11.79 20.23
CA ILE A 53 7.25 -12.17 19.20
C ILE A 53 6.22 -11.06 19.01
N LYS A 54 5.68 -10.51 20.10
CA LYS A 54 4.73 -9.40 20.05
C LYS A 54 5.32 -8.18 19.35
N ARG A 55 6.57 -7.83 19.67
CA ARG A 55 7.28 -6.72 19.00
C ARG A 55 7.46 -6.99 17.51
N LEU A 56 7.90 -8.19 17.14
CA LEU A 56 8.08 -8.58 15.74
C LEU A 56 6.76 -8.56 14.95
N LEU A 57 5.65 -8.93 15.57
CA LEU A 57 4.32 -8.86 14.96
C LEU A 57 3.89 -7.41 14.73
N THR A 58 4.11 -6.52 15.70
CA THR A 58 3.85 -5.08 15.54
C THR A 58 4.71 -4.48 14.45
N ASP A 59 6.01 -4.76 14.44
CA ASP A 59 6.94 -4.26 13.42
C ASP A 59 6.54 -4.77 12.01
N ALA A 60 6.07 -6.02 11.91
CA ALA A 60 5.58 -6.60 10.65
C ALA A 60 4.30 -5.92 10.16
N ASP A 61 3.35 -5.62 11.05
CA ASP A 61 2.11 -4.90 10.70
C ASP A 61 2.42 -3.47 10.24
N ASP A 62 3.28 -2.77 10.98
CA ASP A 62 3.72 -1.42 10.63
C ASP A 62 4.40 -1.39 9.25
N LYS A 63 5.25 -2.38 8.96
CA LYS A 63 5.89 -2.52 7.65
C LYS A 63 4.87 -2.82 6.54
N ALA A 64 3.90 -3.68 6.80
CA ALA A 64 2.82 -3.96 5.83
C ALA A 64 2.00 -2.68 5.55
N ASN A 65 1.74 -1.87 6.58
CA ASN A 65 1.05 -0.60 6.46
C ASN A 65 1.86 0.41 5.62
N GLN A 66 3.17 0.48 5.85
CA GLN A 66 4.07 1.31 5.05
C GLN A 66 4.12 0.85 3.58
N GLN A 67 4.20 -0.45 3.33
CA GLN A 67 4.20 -0.98 1.97
C GLN A 67 2.90 -0.64 1.23
N ARG A 68 1.75 -0.80 1.87
CA ARG A 68 0.46 -0.42 1.26
C ARG A 68 0.39 1.06 0.90
N LYS A 69 0.98 1.94 1.73
CA LYS A 69 1.08 3.38 1.41
C LYS A 69 1.98 3.62 0.21
N LEU A 70 3.15 3.00 0.17
CA LEU A 70 4.08 3.11 -0.95
C LEU A 70 3.44 2.61 -2.26
N ASP A 71 2.72 1.50 -2.23
CA ASP A 71 2.03 0.96 -3.40
C ASP A 71 0.93 1.91 -3.89
N ALA A 72 0.17 2.51 -2.96
CA ALA A 72 -0.83 3.53 -3.30
C ALA A 72 -0.19 4.79 -3.90
N ASP A 73 0.92 5.26 -3.34
CA ASP A 73 1.66 6.41 -3.84
C ASP A 73 2.22 6.15 -5.25
N HIS A 74 2.80 4.97 -5.47
CA HIS A 74 3.26 4.55 -6.80
C HIS A 74 2.11 4.51 -7.81
N SER A 75 0.97 3.91 -7.44
CA SER A 75 -0.21 3.88 -8.33
C SER A 75 -0.71 5.30 -8.66
N ALA A 76 -0.70 6.21 -7.69
CA ALA A 76 -1.08 7.60 -7.92
C ALA A 76 -0.09 8.33 -8.85
N ILE A 77 1.20 8.08 -8.70
CA ILE A 77 2.26 8.62 -9.58
C ILE A 77 2.08 8.09 -11.01
N ASP A 78 1.87 6.79 -11.17
CA ASP A 78 1.67 6.16 -12.47
C ASP A 78 0.44 6.70 -13.19
N SER A 79 -0.67 6.88 -12.46
CA SER A 79 -1.88 7.51 -12.98
C SER A 79 -1.65 8.94 -13.46
N LYS A 80 -0.96 9.76 -12.65
CA LYS A 80 -0.59 11.13 -13.04
C LYS A 80 0.31 11.14 -14.28
N LEU A 81 1.30 10.25 -14.33
CA LEU A 81 2.22 10.14 -15.46
C LEU A 81 1.49 9.70 -16.74
N ALA A 82 0.53 8.79 -16.64
CA ALA A 82 -0.32 8.38 -17.76
C ALA A 82 -1.16 9.57 -18.27
N GLY A 83 -1.74 10.36 -17.36
CA GLY A 83 -2.48 11.59 -17.70
C GLY A 83 -1.59 12.61 -18.41
N ILE A 84 -0.41 12.91 -17.87
CA ILE A 84 0.56 13.83 -18.49
C ILE A 84 0.96 13.34 -19.89
N ARG A 85 1.22 12.05 -20.06
CA ARG A 85 1.56 11.47 -21.37
C ARG A 85 0.41 11.57 -22.37
N ALA A 86 -0.84 11.39 -21.92
CA ALA A 86 -2.01 11.55 -22.77
C ALA A 86 -2.15 13.01 -23.22
N GLU A 87 -1.98 13.96 -22.31
CA GLU A 87 -2.06 15.39 -22.62
C GLU A 87 -0.96 15.83 -23.60
N ILE A 88 0.28 15.37 -23.40
CA ILE A 88 1.39 15.64 -24.32
C ILE A 88 1.09 15.11 -25.73
N ARG A 89 0.56 13.89 -25.84
CA ARG A 89 0.17 13.32 -27.16
C ARG A 89 -0.91 14.19 -27.81
N ARG A 90 -1.96 14.51 -27.07
CA ARG A 90 -3.04 15.37 -27.54
C ARG A 90 -2.53 16.71 -28.06
N TYR A 91 -1.69 17.42 -27.30
CA TYR A 91 -1.11 18.69 -27.74
C TYR A 91 -0.26 18.54 -29.01
N ASN A 92 0.49 17.45 -29.12
CA ASN A 92 1.29 17.20 -30.31
C ASN A 92 0.42 16.89 -31.54
N ASP A 93 -0.66 16.13 -31.36
CA ASP A 93 -1.61 15.77 -32.41
C ASP A 93 -2.39 17.02 -32.89
N GLU A 94 -2.88 17.85 -31.96
CA GLU A 94 -3.52 19.14 -32.26
C GLU A 94 -2.55 20.07 -33.02
N SER A 95 -1.29 20.14 -32.59
CA SER A 95 -0.27 20.92 -33.27
C SER A 95 0.05 20.39 -34.68
N ALA A 96 0.07 19.07 -34.86
CA ALA A 96 0.26 18.44 -36.16
C ALA A 96 -0.93 18.72 -37.09
N ALA A 97 -2.16 18.60 -36.58
CA ALA A 97 -3.38 18.92 -37.32
C ALA A 97 -3.42 20.39 -37.75
N PHE A 98 -3.06 21.32 -36.87
CA PHE A 98 -2.97 22.74 -37.22
C PHE A 98 -1.92 23.00 -38.31
N ARG A 99 -0.73 22.38 -38.21
CA ARG A 99 0.30 22.48 -39.25
C ARG A 99 -0.16 21.90 -40.58
N ALA A 100 -0.87 20.77 -40.56
CA ALA A 100 -1.42 20.15 -41.77
C ALA A 100 -2.48 21.03 -42.43
N TRP A 101 -3.37 21.64 -41.64
CA TRP A 101 -4.36 22.60 -42.14
C TRP A 101 -3.68 23.84 -42.75
N ALA A 102 -2.68 24.41 -42.06
CA ALA A 102 -1.96 25.59 -42.53
C ALA A 102 -1.12 25.33 -43.80
N ALA A 103 -0.65 24.09 -43.99
CA ALA A 103 0.09 23.68 -45.19
C ALA A 103 -0.82 23.21 -46.34
N GLY A 104 -2.12 23.01 -46.09
CA GLY A 104 -3.08 22.60 -47.12
C GLY A 104 -3.46 23.75 -48.05
N ASP A 105 -3.83 23.40 -49.29
CA ASP A 105 -4.32 24.38 -50.26
C ASP A 105 -5.59 25.07 -49.76
N LEU A 106 -5.69 26.38 -50.00
CA LEU A 106 -6.86 27.15 -49.59
C LEU A 106 -8.11 26.59 -50.27
N PRO A 107 -9.23 26.41 -49.54
CA PRO A 107 -10.48 25.95 -50.14
C PRO A 107 -10.90 26.84 -51.30
N ALA A 108 -11.42 26.22 -52.37
CA ALA A 108 -11.82 26.91 -53.59
C ALA A 108 -12.81 28.05 -53.34
N ASP A 109 -13.63 27.96 -52.30
CA ASP A 109 -14.58 29.01 -51.91
C ASP A 109 -13.88 30.26 -51.37
N VAL A 110 -12.80 30.10 -50.59
CA VAL A 110 -11.98 31.21 -50.09
C VAL A 110 -11.22 31.86 -51.24
N VAL A 111 -10.68 31.04 -52.15
CA VAL A 111 -10.04 31.53 -53.38
C VAL A 111 -11.03 32.31 -54.24
N ARG A 112 -12.26 31.81 -54.42
CA ARG A 112 -13.34 32.49 -55.17
C ARG A 112 -13.81 33.78 -54.50
N MET A 113 -13.79 33.82 -53.16
CA MET A 113 -14.10 35.03 -52.40
C MET A 113 -13.00 36.08 -52.57
N HIS A 114 -11.73 35.71 -52.43
CA HIS A 114 -10.60 36.62 -52.64
C HIS A 114 -10.46 37.08 -54.10
N ALA A 115 -10.82 36.23 -55.05
CA ALA A 115 -10.85 36.57 -56.47
C ALA A 115 -12.09 37.39 -56.86
N SER A 116 -13.08 37.57 -55.96
CA SER A 116 -14.24 38.40 -56.26
C SER A 116 -13.91 39.89 -56.19
N PRO A 117 -14.38 40.69 -57.15
CA PRO A 117 -14.25 42.15 -57.11
C PRO A 117 -14.85 42.72 -55.82
N ALA A 118 -14.22 43.77 -55.27
CA ALA A 118 -14.74 44.45 -54.09
C ALA A 118 -16.14 45.01 -54.40
N ILE A 119 -17.13 44.61 -53.61
CA ILE A 119 -18.49 45.15 -53.67
C ILE A 119 -18.44 46.54 -53.03
N THR A 120 -18.42 47.59 -53.84
CA THR A 120 -18.27 48.98 -53.37
C THR A 120 -19.61 49.68 -53.15
N GLY A 121 -20.75 49.02 -53.43
CA GLY A 121 -22.08 49.59 -53.22
C GLY A 121 -23.22 48.58 -53.20
N ALA A 122 -24.38 49.01 -52.69
CA ALA A 122 -25.57 48.18 -52.50
C ALA A 122 -26.19 47.65 -53.82
N ALA A 123 -26.02 48.39 -54.92
CA ALA A 123 -26.49 47.97 -56.24
C ALA A 123 -25.71 46.76 -56.78
N ASP A 124 -24.39 46.73 -56.59
CA ASP A 124 -23.52 45.63 -57.01
C ASP A 124 -23.77 44.36 -56.20
N TYR A 125 -24.18 44.50 -54.94
CA TYR A 125 -24.60 43.38 -54.11
C TYR A 125 -25.89 42.74 -54.64
N LEU A 126 -26.92 43.55 -54.89
CA LEU A 126 -28.24 43.07 -55.38
C LEU A 126 -28.15 42.41 -56.76
N ALA A 127 -27.25 42.86 -57.63
CA ALA A 127 -27.04 42.26 -58.95
C ALA A 127 -26.41 40.85 -58.89
N ARG A 128 -25.77 40.49 -57.78
CA ARG A 128 -25.05 39.21 -57.61
C ARG A 128 -25.83 38.17 -56.81
N VAL A 129 -26.88 38.56 -56.09
CA VAL A 129 -27.79 37.62 -55.41
C VAL A 129 -28.61 36.91 -56.49
N PRO A 130 -28.44 35.58 -56.71
CA PRO A 130 -29.28 34.85 -57.65
C PRO A 130 -30.73 34.91 -57.16
N GLY A 131 -31.66 35.21 -58.07
CA GLY A 131 -33.10 35.13 -57.79
C GLY A 131 -33.42 33.77 -57.16
N GLY A 132 -34.04 33.82 -55.97
CA GLY A 132 -34.04 32.76 -54.98
C GLY A 132 -34.38 31.35 -55.48
N ASN A 133 -33.50 30.41 -55.15
CA ASN A 133 -33.96 29.14 -54.60
C ASN A 133 -34.02 29.32 -53.07
N ALA A 134 -35.19 29.08 -52.48
CA ALA A 134 -35.35 29.08 -51.04
C ALA A 134 -34.31 28.13 -50.42
N LEU A 135 -33.52 28.64 -49.47
CA LEU A 135 -32.65 27.81 -48.65
C LEU A 135 -33.50 26.73 -47.99
N HIS A 136 -33.04 25.47 -48.02
CA HIS A 136 -33.71 24.38 -47.34
C HIS A 136 -33.98 24.77 -45.88
N ALA A 137 -35.22 24.54 -45.43
CA ALA A 137 -35.61 24.75 -44.05
C ALA A 137 -34.59 24.03 -43.14
N ALA A 138 -34.10 24.74 -42.12
CA ALA A 138 -33.28 24.13 -41.08
C ALA A 138 -34.05 22.91 -40.56
N GLY A 139 -33.44 21.73 -40.72
CA GLY A 139 -34.00 20.48 -40.20
C GLY A 139 -34.23 20.65 -38.71
N ASP A 140 -35.51 20.75 -38.37
CA ASP A 140 -36.07 20.55 -37.05
C ASP A 140 -35.52 19.23 -36.48
N GLY A 141 -34.93 19.31 -35.30
CA GLY A 141 -34.62 18.12 -34.52
C GLY A 141 -35.85 17.76 -33.70
N THR A 142 -36.33 16.52 -33.82
CA THR A 142 -37.00 15.82 -32.71
C THR A 142 -37.02 14.31 -32.96
N ASP A 143 -36.45 13.60 -32.00
CA ASP A 143 -36.93 12.36 -31.35
C ASP A 143 -37.19 11.08 -32.19
N ASP A 144 -36.24 10.14 -32.07
CA ASP A 144 -36.47 8.79 -31.47
C ASP A 144 -35.17 8.21 -30.90
#